data_AF-A0A4Y7U257-F1
#
_entry.id   AF-A0A4Y7U257-F1
#
_cell.length_a   1.000
_cell.length_b   1.000
_cell.length_c   1.000
_cell.angle_alpha   90.00
_cell.angle_beta   90.00
_cell.angle_gamma   90.00
#
_symmetry.space_group_name_H-M   'P 1'
#
loop_
_entity.id
_entity.type
_entity.pdbx_description
1 polymer ?
#
loop_
_entity_poly.entity_id
_entity_poly.type
_entity_poly.pdbx_seq_one_letter_code
_entity_poly.pdbx_strand_id
1 'polypeptide(L)'
;NPSSIANEISIIDSLFEEGLSLLHIRKPDFSELEMALFIHQIKLRFRANLVLHSHHELAQDFGINRIHFPEKQRKEVFEIARENKIISTSVHSIETFNA
;
A
#
# COMPACT_ATOMS: atom_id res chain seq x y z
N ASN A 1 4.10 14.77 7.41
CA ASN A 1 4.85 13.74 6.66
C ASN A 1 5.03 12.51 7.52
N PRO A 2 5.12 11.30 6.94
CA PRO A 2 5.42 10.09 7.70
C PRO A 2 6.77 10.21 8.40
N SER A 3 6.90 9.58 9.56
CA SER A 3 8.16 9.47 10.30
C SER A 3 8.41 8.00 10.67
N SER A 4 9.65 7.65 10.98
CA SER A 4 9.96 6.34 11.55
C SER A 4 9.40 6.23 12.96
N ILE A 5 9.01 5.01 13.34
CA ILE A 5 8.51 4.67 14.67
C ILE A 5 9.34 3.50 15.18
N ALA A 6 9.79 3.57 16.44
CA ALA A 6 10.48 2.45 17.06
C ALA A 6 9.56 1.22 17.15
N ASN A 7 10.09 0.03 16.88
CA ASN A 7 9.34 -1.23 16.91
C ASN A 7 8.14 -1.29 15.95
N GLU A 8 8.15 -0.53 14.85
CA GLU A 8 7.04 -0.46 13.89
C GLU A 8 6.56 -1.85 13.43
N ILE A 9 7.47 -2.79 13.14
CA ILE A 9 7.11 -4.15 12.71
C ILE A 9 6.36 -4.93 13.81
N SER A 10 6.79 -4.81 15.07
CA SER A 10 6.13 -5.47 16.21
C SER A 10 4.72 -4.91 16.44
N ILE A 11 4.55 -3.60 16.25
CA ILE A 11 3.26 -2.93 16.33
C ILE A 11 2.35 -3.41 15.19
N ILE A 12 2.86 -3.44 13.95
CA ILE A 12 2.12 -3.93 12.78
C ILE A 12 1.67 -5.38 13.00
N ASP A 13 2.57 -6.25 13.45
CA ASP A 13 2.24 -7.64 13.76
C ASP A 13 1.11 -7.72 14.79
N SER A 14 1.22 -6.99 15.90
CA SER A 14 0.19 -6.98 16.95
C SER A 14 -1.16 -6.48 16.43
N LEU A 15 -1.17 -5.42 15.62
CA LEU A 15 -2.41 -4.93 15.00
C LEU A 15 -3.07 -5.97 14.09
N PHE A 16 -2.26 -6.72 13.33
CA PHE A 16 -2.79 -7.80 12.50
C PHE A 16 -3.31 -8.99 13.31
N GLU A 17 -2.63 -9.39 14.40
CA GLU A 17 -3.16 -10.43 15.30
C GLU A 17 -4.51 -10.01 15.91
N GLU A 18 -4.70 -8.72 16.19
CA GLU A 18 -5.94 -8.13 16.72
C GLU A 18 -7.00 -7.84 15.63
N GLY A 19 -6.76 -8.25 14.38
CA GLY A 19 -7.77 -8.20 13.31
C GLY A 19 -7.74 -6.95 12.42
N LEU A 20 -6.62 -6.21 12.35
CA LEU A 20 -6.45 -5.15 11.37
C LEU A 20 -6.70 -5.67 9.94
N SER A 21 -7.70 -5.10 9.27
CA SER A 21 -8.14 -5.62 7.96
C SER A 21 -7.20 -5.23 6.82
N LEU A 22 -6.71 -3.98 6.81
CA LEU A 22 -5.82 -3.47 5.78
C LEU A 22 -4.77 -2.53 6.38
N LEU A 23 -3.53 -2.63 5.90
CA LEU A 23 -2.46 -1.69 6.21
C LEU A 23 -2.04 -0.95 4.93
N HIS A 24 -2.25 0.37 4.92
CA HIS A 24 -1.74 1.23 3.85
C HIS A 24 -0.30 1.64 4.15
N ILE A 25 0.65 1.13 3.35
CA ILE A 25 2.07 1.45 3.48
C ILE A 25 2.36 2.72 2.68
N ARG A 26 2.63 3.82 3.39
CA ARG A 26 3.03 5.10 2.82
C ARG A 26 4.38 5.55 3.38
N LYS A 27 5.43 5.26 2.63
CA LYS A 27 6.83 5.65 2.91
C LYS A 27 7.40 6.39 1.69
N PRO A 28 7.05 7.68 1.51
CA PRO A 28 7.35 8.42 0.28
C PRO A 28 8.84 8.58 0.01
N ASP A 29 9.67 8.55 1.07
CA ASP A 29 11.11 8.76 0.98
C ASP A 29 11.89 7.44 0.86
N PHE A 30 11.22 6.28 0.86
CA PHE A 30 11.89 5.00 0.66
C PHE A 30 12.27 4.83 -0.80
N SER A 31 13.47 4.33 -1.05
CA SER A 31 13.83 3.65 -2.29
C SER A 31 13.07 2.32 -2.44
N GLU A 32 13.09 1.75 -3.64
CA GLU A 32 12.51 0.44 -3.92
C GLU A 32 13.11 -0.65 -3.00
N LEU A 33 14.44 -0.63 -2.80
CA LEU A 33 15.13 -1.58 -1.92
C LEU A 33 14.69 -1.43 -0.45
N GLU A 34 14.58 -0.20 0.05
CA GLU A 34 14.11 0.05 1.43
C GLU A 34 12.66 -0.41 1.61
N MET A 35 11.80 -0.20 0.61
CA MET A 35 10.43 -0.69 0.62
C MET A 35 10.40 -2.23 0.63
N ALA A 36 11.18 -2.88 -0.23
CA ALA A 36 11.26 -4.34 -0.28
C ALA A 36 11.73 -4.92 1.06
N LEU A 37 12.78 -4.33 1.68
CA LEU A 37 13.27 -4.73 3.00
C LEU A 37 12.23 -4.52 4.10
N PHE A 38 11.44 -3.45 4.02
CA PHE A 38 10.35 -3.20 4.97
C PHE A 38 9.23 -4.25 4.84
N ILE A 39 8.75 -4.51 3.62
CA ILE A 39 7.70 -5.51 3.39
C ILE A 39 8.21 -6.93 3.75
N HIS A 40 9.50 -7.20 3.55
CA HIS A 40 10.09 -8.49 3.89
C HIS A 40 9.96 -8.83 5.39
N GLN A 41 10.00 -7.82 6.26
CA GLN A 41 9.85 -7.97 7.71
C GLN A 41 8.41 -8.28 8.13
N ILE A 42 7.40 -7.97 7.30
CA ILE A 42 6.00 -8.28 7.58
C ILE A 42 5.73 -9.75 7.24
N LYS A 43 5.12 -10.48 8.19
CA LYS A 43 4.79 -11.91 8.05
C LYS A 43 4.01 -12.17 6.75
N LEU A 44 4.39 -13.24 6.05
CA LEU A 44 3.82 -13.61 4.74
C LEU A 44 2.28 -13.69 4.77
N ARG A 45 1.70 -14.22 5.86
CA ARG A 45 0.25 -14.37 6.03
C ARG A 45 -0.55 -13.06 6.00
N PHE A 46 0.11 -11.93 6.24
CA PHE A 46 -0.52 -10.61 6.25
C PHE A 46 -0.34 -9.83 4.94
N ARG A 47 0.40 -10.37 3.94
CA ARG A 47 0.71 -9.62 2.72
C ARG A 47 -0.50 -9.32 1.83
N ALA A 48 -1.52 -10.18 1.85
CA ALA A 48 -2.78 -9.94 1.17
C ALA A 48 -3.59 -8.76 1.77
N ASN A 49 -3.23 -8.30 2.97
CA ASN A 49 -3.85 -7.17 3.66
C ASN A 49 -3.07 -5.86 3.48
N LEU A 50 -1.96 -5.87 2.73
CA LEU A 50 -1.17 -4.67 2.47
C LEU A 50 -1.72 -3.88 1.28
N VAL A 51 -1.58 -2.56 1.34
CA VAL A 51 -1.88 -1.64 0.24
C VAL A 51 -0.67 -0.73 0.02
N LEU A 52 -0.07 -0.78 -1.18
CA LEU A 52 1.11 0.03 -1.50
C LEU A 52 0.72 1.39 -2.07
N HIS A 53 1.31 2.48 -1.54
CA HIS A 53 1.17 3.83 -2.10
C HIS A 53 2.25 4.17 -3.13
N SER A 54 3.38 3.45 -3.13
CA SER A 54 4.51 3.63 -4.05
C SER A 54 5.17 2.28 -4.33
N HIS A 55 6.11 2.23 -5.28
CA HIS A 55 6.85 1.02 -5.68
C HIS A 55 5.91 -0.15 -6.01
N HIS A 56 4.92 0.12 -6.88
CA HIS A 56 3.81 -0.79 -7.18
C HIS A 56 4.26 -2.06 -7.90
N GLU A 57 5.44 -2.03 -8.53
CA GLU A 57 6.13 -3.16 -9.14
C GLU A 57 6.43 -4.27 -8.12
N LEU A 58 6.73 -3.91 -6.86
CA LEU A 58 6.96 -4.87 -5.78
C LEU A 58 5.71 -5.66 -5.40
N ALA A 59 4.52 -5.20 -5.79
CA ALA A 59 3.27 -5.85 -5.39
C ALA A 59 3.22 -7.32 -5.85
N GLN A 60 3.68 -7.60 -7.07
CA GLN A 60 3.68 -8.95 -7.63
C GLN A 60 4.61 -9.89 -6.86
N ASP A 61 5.85 -9.48 -6.63
CA ASP A 61 6.87 -10.30 -5.96
C ASP A 61 6.52 -10.60 -4.50
N PHE A 62 5.76 -9.73 -3.86
CA PHE A 62 5.35 -9.87 -2.46
C PHE A 62 3.94 -10.46 -2.29
N GLY A 63 3.23 -10.80 -3.37
CA GLY A 63 1.87 -11.34 -3.31
C GLY A 63 0.83 -10.32 -2.81
N ILE A 64 1.10 -9.04 -3.01
CA ILE A 64 0.21 -7.93 -2.65
C ILE A 64 -0.69 -7.64 -3.85
N ASN A 65 -2.00 -7.66 -3.64
CA ASN A 65 -2.97 -7.43 -4.71
C ASN A 65 -3.65 -6.06 -4.63
N ARG A 66 -3.20 -5.15 -3.75
CA ARG A 66 -3.82 -3.83 -3.57
C ARG A 66 -2.84 -2.69 -3.76
N ILE A 67 -3.26 -1.71 -4.55
CA ILE A 67 -2.49 -0.50 -4.84
C ILE A 67 -3.34 0.73 -4.54
N HIS A 68 -2.70 1.76 -3.99
CA HIS A 68 -3.30 3.07 -3.79
C HIS A 68 -2.57 4.12 -4.62
N PHE A 69 -3.32 4.90 -5.40
CA PHE A 69 -2.81 6.05 -6.14
C PHE A 69 -3.27 7.36 -5.50
N PRO A 70 -2.43 8.41 -5.52
CA PRO A 70 -2.88 9.76 -5.20
C PRO A 70 -3.89 10.25 -6.25
N GLU A 71 -4.73 11.23 -5.88
CA GLU A 71 -5.78 11.80 -6.76
C GLU A 71 -5.22 12.21 -8.15
N LYS A 72 -4.02 12.80 -8.16
CA LYS A 72 -3.34 13.29 -9.37
C LYS A 72 -3.10 12.20 -10.42
N GLN A 73 -2.98 10.94 -10.00
CA GLN A 73 -2.70 9.79 -10.86
C GLN A 73 -3.96 8.96 -11.15
N ARG A 74 -5.15 9.40 -10.73
CA ARG A 74 -6.42 8.65 -10.94
C ARG A 74 -6.71 8.33 -12.39
N LYS A 75 -6.26 9.16 -13.35
CA LYS A 75 -6.44 8.88 -14.79
C LYS A 75 -5.55 7.73 -15.29
N GLU A 76 -4.41 7.50 -14.65
CA GLU A 76 -3.44 6.46 -15.01
C GLU A 76 -3.86 5.07 -14.50
N VAL A 77 -4.76 5.04 -13.50
CA VAL A 77 -5.31 3.82 -12.88
C VAL A 77 -5.98 2.88 -13.88
N PHE A 78 -6.62 3.41 -14.92
CA PHE A 78 -7.40 2.62 -15.87
C PHE A 78 -6.57 1.62 -16.68
N GLU A 79 -5.29 1.89 -16.90
CA GLU A 79 -4.40 0.96 -17.59
C GLU A 79 -3.92 -0.17 -16.66
N ILE A 80 -3.71 0.13 -15.37
CA ILE A 80 -3.20 -0.81 -14.36
C ILE A 80 -4.32 -1.74 -13.83
N ALA A 81 -5.58 -1.28 -13.86
CA ALA A 81 -6.74 -2.05 -13.41
C ALA A 81 -6.94 -3.37 -14.18
N ARG A 82 -6.30 -3.54 -15.34
CA ARG A 82 -6.36 -4.77 -16.14
C ARG A 82 -5.60 -5.96 -15.53
N GLU A 83 -4.81 -5.76 -14.47
CA GLU A 83 -3.89 -6.77 -13.91
C GLU A 83 -4.42 -7.61 -12.72
N ASN A 84 -5.74 -7.81 -12.54
CA ASN A 84 -6.30 -8.51 -11.36
C ASN A 84 -5.90 -7.89 -9.99
N LYS A 85 -5.58 -6.59 -9.97
CA LYS A 85 -5.27 -5.84 -8.74
C LYS A 85 -6.47 -5.01 -8.29
N ILE A 86 -6.65 -4.88 -6.98
CA ILE A 86 -7.62 -3.97 -6.38
C ILE A 86 -6.97 -2.59 -6.29
N ILE A 87 -7.53 -1.61 -7.00
CA ILE A 87 -6.99 -0.26 -7.03
C ILE A 87 -7.90 0.68 -6.25
N SER A 88 -7.27 1.56 -5.47
CA SER A 88 -7.93 2.64 -4.74
C SER A 88 -7.26 3.97 -5.03
N THR A 89 -8.01 5.07 -4.93
CA THR A 89 -7.46 6.41 -5.11
C THR A 89 -7.94 7.36 -4.02
N SER A 90 -7.13 8.33 -3.66
CA SER A 90 -7.58 9.47 -2.84
C SER A 90 -8.48 10.41 -3.66
N VAL A 91 -9.44 11.06 -2.99
CA VAL A 91 -10.27 12.14 -3.55
C VAL A 91 -10.42 13.25 -2.52
N HIS A 92 -10.44 14.51 -2.97
CA HIS A 92 -10.57 15.66 -2.08
C HIS A 92 -11.80 16.55 -2.34
N SER A 93 -12.66 16.18 -3.30
CA SER A 93 -13.95 16.84 -3.52
C SER A 93 -15.03 15.86 -3.99
N ILE A 94 -16.29 16.26 -3.84
CA ILE A 94 -17.44 15.45 -4.27
C ILE A 94 -17.52 15.37 -5.80
N GLU A 95 -17.08 16.42 -6.49
CA GLU A 95 -16.96 16.47 -7.94
C GLU A 95 -15.95 15.44 -8.43
N THR A 96 -14.75 15.38 -7.83
CA THR A 96 -13.77 14.34 -8.16
C THR A 96 -14.33 12.95 -7.85
N PHE A 97 -15.03 12.75 -6.73
CA PHE A 97 -15.60 11.45 -6.39
C PHE A 97 -16.59 10.95 -7.45
N ASN A 98 -17.46 11.83 -7.96
CA ASN A 98 -18.51 11.52 -8.94
C ASN A 98 -18.04 11.48 -10.41
N ALA A 99 -16.79 11.82 -10.70
CA ALA A 99 -16.21 11.80 -12.04
C ALA A 99 -15.73 10.40 -12.49
#